data_AF-A0A8H6SDK5-F1
#
_entry.id   AF-A0A8H6SDK5-F1
#
_cell.length_a   1.000
_cell.length_b   1.000
_cell.length_c   1.000
_cell.angle_alpha   90.00
_cell.angle_beta   90.00
_cell.angle_gamma   90.00
#
_symmetry.space_group_name_H-M   'P 1'
#
loop_
_entity.id
_entity.type
_entity.pdbx_description
1 polymer ?
#
loop_
_entity_poly.entity_id
_entity_poly.type
_entity_poly.pdbx_seq_one_letter_code
_entity_poly.pdbx_strand_id
1 'polypeptide(L)'
;MLAQVAFISHILCDLPTWPLKRLLLHMPRSKPSVLAAKRLQRTAQLRQRVENTSQEDLGIEYFPPPEEKERRWSVFVGFAVERFERWCQALQPAHSDRGIAVIMPPLDVMMVWHTYLLNPGWATEDALRVSALKGLWKAGKAFAAALGMGLGQLLDIIPTNEDNRVQDWVSMTATPFDPFESMTKLLEKTVICPKCDSVNSTPFLCADGTGFLQLKFTRVCNNPTDDCFFNITHDALIRKHGFGYISLFYISL
;
A
#
# COMPACT_ATOMS: atom_id res chain seq x y z
N MET A 1 20.56 0.59 -11.30
CA MET A 1 19.80 -0.68 -11.14
C MET A 1 20.69 -1.91 -10.94
N LEU A 2 21.83 -2.08 -11.62
CA LEU A 2 22.72 -3.26 -11.44
C LEU A 2 23.63 -3.20 -10.19
N ALA A 3 23.95 -2.01 -9.67
CA ALA A 3 24.82 -1.86 -8.50
C ALA A 3 24.15 -2.23 -7.15
N GLN A 4 22.82 -2.20 -7.05
CA GLN A 4 22.10 -2.62 -5.85
C GLN A 4 22.08 -4.16 -5.68
N VAL A 5 22.22 -4.92 -6.77
CA VAL A 5 22.12 -6.38 -6.74
C VAL A 5 23.34 -7.03 -6.07
N ALA A 6 24.53 -6.44 -6.21
CA ALA A 6 25.77 -6.98 -5.63
C ALA A 6 25.86 -6.74 -4.11
N PHE A 7 25.39 -5.58 -3.62
CA PHE A 7 25.42 -5.24 -2.19
C PHE A 7 24.43 -6.09 -1.37
N ILE A 8 23.30 -6.45 -1.97
CA ILE A 8 22.25 -7.29 -1.37
C ILE A 8 22.73 -8.74 -1.18
N SER A 9 23.62 -9.26 -2.05
CA SER A 9 24.10 -10.64 -1.95
C SER A 9 24.97 -10.91 -0.71
N HIS A 10 25.68 -9.90 -0.18
CA HIS A 10 26.57 -10.08 0.97
C HIS A 10 25.81 -10.03 2.31
N ILE A 11 24.79 -9.14 2.42
CA ILE A 11 23.96 -9.02 3.64
C ILE A 11 22.99 -10.21 3.76
N LEU A 12 22.56 -10.80 2.64
CA LEU A 12 21.68 -11.96 2.64
C LEU A 12 22.36 -13.25 3.13
N CYS A 13 23.69 -13.34 3.27
CA CYS A 13 24.32 -14.60 3.73
C CYS A 13 24.12 -14.87 5.23
N ASP A 14 23.98 -13.84 6.07
CA ASP A 14 24.10 -14.01 7.54
C ASP A 14 22.76 -14.06 8.31
N LEU A 15 21.62 -13.94 7.63
CA LEU A 15 20.30 -13.98 8.29
C LEU A 15 19.64 -15.37 8.18
N PRO A 16 19.37 -16.06 9.30
CA PRO A 16 18.68 -17.34 9.30
C PRO A 16 17.18 -17.14 9.07
N THR A 17 16.65 -17.88 8.09
CA THR A 17 15.22 -18.24 7.94
C THR A 17 14.20 -17.16 7.54
N TRP A 18 14.42 -16.49 6.39
CA TRP A 18 13.27 -15.92 5.67
C TRP A 18 12.71 -16.93 4.65
N PRO A 19 11.42 -17.34 4.72
CA PRO A 19 10.79 -18.12 3.65
C PRO A 19 10.77 -17.41 2.28
N LEU A 20 10.92 -16.08 2.21
CA LEU A 20 11.02 -15.33 0.94
C LEU A 20 12.42 -15.28 0.33
N LYS A 21 13.47 -15.72 1.04
CA LYS A 21 14.82 -15.91 0.47
C LYS A 21 14.77 -16.87 -0.73
N ARG A 22 13.88 -17.86 -0.70
CA ARG A 22 13.57 -18.74 -1.83
C ARG A 22 12.78 -18.04 -2.95
N LEU A 23 11.90 -17.08 -2.63
CA LEU A 23 11.13 -16.32 -3.63
C LEU A 23 12.03 -15.45 -4.52
N LEU A 24 13.05 -14.82 -3.93
CA LEU A 24 13.94 -13.89 -4.63
C LEU A 24 15.19 -14.57 -5.20
N LEU A 25 15.76 -15.58 -4.51
CA LEU A 25 16.99 -16.26 -4.96
C LEU A 25 16.74 -17.54 -5.77
N HIS A 26 15.57 -18.18 -5.66
CA HIS A 26 15.25 -19.45 -6.35
C HIS A 26 14.07 -19.31 -7.34
N MET A 27 13.66 -18.09 -7.70
CA MET A 27 12.89 -17.96 -8.95
C MET A 27 13.79 -18.46 -10.08
N PRO A 28 13.42 -19.52 -10.82
CA PRO A 28 14.19 -19.93 -11.97
C PRO A 28 14.35 -18.72 -12.87
N ARG A 29 15.58 -18.44 -13.31
CA ARG A 29 15.88 -17.50 -14.41
C ARG A 29 15.35 -18.06 -15.73
N SER A 30 14.12 -18.57 -15.75
CA SER A 30 13.40 -18.96 -16.94
C SER A 30 12.77 -17.71 -17.55
N LYS A 31 12.65 -17.73 -18.88
CA LYS A 31 11.93 -16.75 -19.73
C LYS A 31 10.70 -16.18 -18.99
N PRO A 32 10.37 -14.88 -19.16
CA PRO A 32 9.24 -14.27 -18.45
C PRO A 32 8.00 -15.16 -18.60
N SER A 33 7.54 -15.71 -17.48
CA SER A 33 6.41 -16.62 -17.48
C SER A 33 5.18 -15.84 -17.95
N VAL A 34 4.22 -16.53 -18.59
CA VAL A 34 2.95 -15.93 -19.03
C VAL A 34 2.27 -15.15 -17.89
N LEU A 35 2.42 -15.62 -16.65
CA LEU A 35 1.91 -14.95 -15.45
C LEU A 35 2.63 -13.63 -15.13
N ALA A 36 3.94 -13.52 -15.35
CA ALA A 36 4.66 -12.26 -15.20
C ALA A 36 4.20 -11.22 -16.23
N ALA A 37 4.04 -11.64 -17.50
CA ALA A 37 3.55 -10.76 -18.56
C ALA A 37 2.12 -10.26 -18.30
N LYS A 38 1.20 -11.14 -17.87
CA LYS A 38 -0.18 -10.76 -17.50
C LYS A 38 -0.25 -9.77 -16.35
N ARG A 39 0.60 -9.92 -15.32
CA ARG A 39 0.68 -8.96 -14.21
C ARG A 39 1.09 -7.57 -14.70
N LEU A 40 2.13 -7.50 -15.54
CA LEU A 40 2.56 -6.24 -16.14
C LEU A 40 1.46 -5.60 -16.99
N GLN A 41 0.71 -6.41 -17.75
CA GLN A 41 -0.41 -5.93 -18.56
C GLN A 41 -1.52 -5.32 -17.68
N ARG A 42 -1.92 -5.97 -16.58
CA ARG A 42 -2.95 -5.44 -15.67
C ARG A 42 -2.52 -4.14 -14.99
N THR A 43 -1.27 -4.06 -14.54
CA THR A 43 -0.74 -2.83 -13.96
C THR A 43 -0.69 -1.70 -15.00
N ALA A 44 -0.35 -2.00 -16.25
CA ALA A 44 -0.38 -1.04 -17.34
C ALA A 44 -1.82 -0.56 -17.64
N GLN A 45 -2.80 -1.46 -17.68
CA GLN A 45 -4.22 -1.11 -17.84
C GLN A 45 -4.73 -0.24 -16.68
N LEU A 46 -4.34 -0.57 -15.44
CA LEU A 46 -4.68 0.24 -14.27
C LEU A 46 -4.10 1.65 -14.40
N ARG A 47 -2.82 1.78 -14.77
CA ARG A 47 -2.19 3.08 -15.00
C ARG A 47 -2.90 3.87 -16.10
N GLN A 48 -3.23 3.23 -17.22
CA GLN A 48 -3.98 3.89 -18.29
C GLN A 48 -5.36 4.37 -17.82
N ARG A 49 -6.06 3.58 -17.00
CA ARG A 49 -7.33 4.00 -16.38
C ARG A 49 -7.12 5.25 -15.52
N VAL A 50 -6.12 5.26 -14.64
CA VAL A 50 -5.77 6.43 -13.79
C VAL A 50 -5.47 7.68 -14.62
N GLU A 51 -4.68 7.55 -15.68
CA GLU A 51 -4.34 8.68 -16.55
C GLU A 51 -5.59 9.27 -17.23
N ASN A 52 -6.56 8.43 -17.58
CA ASN A 52 -7.76 8.81 -18.33
C ASN A 52 -8.99 9.18 -17.47
N THR A 53 -9.02 8.83 -16.18
CA THR A 53 -10.17 9.13 -15.30
C THR A 53 -10.27 10.62 -15.01
N SER A 54 -11.45 11.21 -15.15
CA SER A 54 -11.66 12.64 -14.92
C SER A 54 -11.83 12.98 -13.44
N GLN A 55 -11.80 14.27 -13.13
CA GLN A 55 -12.07 14.77 -11.78
C GLN A 55 -13.53 14.49 -11.40
N GLU A 56 -14.44 14.65 -12.36
CA GLU A 56 -15.87 14.46 -12.26
C GLU A 56 -16.22 13.00 -11.98
N ASP A 57 -15.55 12.06 -12.66
CA ASP A 57 -15.73 10.62 -12.44
C ASP A 57 -15.39 10.20 -11.00
N LEU A 58 -14.41 10.87 -10.39
CA LEU A 58 -13.93 10.58 -9.04
C LEU A 58 -14.65 11.41 -7.95
N GLY A 59 -15.28 12.53 -8.32
CA GLY A 59 -15.80 13.49 -7.33
C GLY A 59 -14.72 14.08 -6.42
N ILE A 60 -13.46 14.13 -6.88
CA ILE A 60 -12.32 14.62 -6.09
C ILE A 60 -11.91 15.99 -6.59
N GLU A 61 -12.34 17.06 -5.91
CA GLU A 61 -12.23 18.46 -6.37
C GLU A 61 -10.82 18.92 -6.79
N TYR A 62 -9.77 18.31 -6.23
CA TYR A 62 -8.37 18.72 -6.46
C TYR A 62 -7.52 17.59 -7.06
N PHE A 63 -8.14 16.69 -7.82
CA PHE A 63 -7.41 15.67 -8.58
C PHE A 63 -6.57 16.34 -9.69
N PRO A 64 -5.31 15.92 -9.93
CA PRO A 64 -4.46 16.59 -10.92
C PRO A 64 -5.06 16.60 -12.33
N PRO A 65 -4.77 17.60 -13.18
CA PRO A 65 -5.35 17.68 -14.52
C PRO A 65 -4.77 16.62 -15.49
N PRO A 66 -5.43 16.30 -16.63
CA PRO A 66 -5.07 15.17 -17.52
C PRO A 66 -3.64 15.19 -18.07
N GLU A 67 -3.06 16.38 -18.25
CA GLU A 67 -1.69 16.59 -18.70
C GLU A 67 -0.64 16.19 -17.65
N GLU A 68 -1.00 16.18 -16.35
CA GLU A 68 -0.10 15.85 -15.24
C GLU A 68 -0.14 14.35 -14.88
N LYS A 69 0.13 13.49 -15.87
CA LYS A 69 0.05 12.03 -15.75
C LYS A 69 0.80 11.43 -14.56
N GLU A 70 2.05 11.87 -14.34
CA GLU A 70 2.85 11.36 -13.21
C GLU A 70 2.27 11.78 -11.86
N ARG A 71 1.71 12.99 -11.77
CA ARG A 71 1.06 13.45 -10.54
C ARG A 71 -0.24 12.70 -10.28
N ARG A 72 -1.03 12.40 -11.31
CA ARG A 72 -2.21 11.52 -11.20
C ARG A 72 -1.85 10.14 -10.69
N TRP A 73 -0.78 9.56 -11.25
CA TRP A 73 -0.26 8.28 -10.80
C TRP A 73 0.22 8.34 -9.34
N SER A 74 0.96 9.39 -8.96
CA SER A 74 1.44 9.60 -7.59
C SER A 74 0.28 9.69 -6.59
N VAL A 75 -0.76 10.47 -6.89
CA VAL A 75 -1.98 10.56 -6.06
C VAL A 75 -2.67 9.21 -5.94
N PHE A 76 -2.83 8.49 -7.04
CA PHE A 76 -3.43 7.15 -7.03
C PHE A 76 -2.62 6.18 -6.16
N VAL A 77 -1.29 6.16 -6.29
CA VAL A 77 -0.41 5.34 -5.45
C VAL A 77 -0.54 5.73 -3.98
N GLY A 78 -0.69 7.03 -3.67
CA GLY A 78 -0.96 7.52 -2.32
C GLY A 78 -2.23 6.90 -1.72
N PHE A 79 -3.32 6.83 -2.48
CA PHE A 79 -4.55 6.13 -2.06
C PHE A 79 -4.35 4.61 -1.94
N ALA A 80 -3.58 3.99 -2.84
CA ALA A 80 -3.27 2.57 -2.75
C ALA A 80 -2.46 2.25 -1.47
N VAL A 81 -1.56 3.15 -1.05
CA VAL A 81 -0.81 3.06 0.21
C VAL A 81 -1.74 3.18 1.41
N GLU A 82 -2.70 4.12 1.39
CA GLU A 82 -3.72 4.22 2.44
C GLU A 82 -4.53 2.92 2.57
N ARG A 83 -4.95 2.33 1.44
CA ARG A 83 -5.69 1.07 1.42
C ARG A 83 -4.83 -0.11 1.91
N PHE A 84 -3.54 -0.12 1.57
CA PHE A 84 -2.58 -1.09 2.08
C PHE A 84 -2.38 -0.96 3.61
N GLU A 85 -2.30 0.26 4.13
CA GLU A 85 -2.18 0.52 5.57
C GLU A 85 -3.40 -0.02 6.33
N ARG A 86 -4.61 0.28 5.86
CA ARG A 86 -5.87 -0.24 6.41
C ARG A 86 -5.91 -1.76 6.39
N TRP A 87 -5.48 -2.36 5.28
CA TRP A 87 -5.39 -3.81 5.19
C TRP A 87 -4.41 -4.38 6.21
N CYS A 88 -3.22 -3.78 6.38
CA CYS A 88 -2.26 -4.20 7.39
C CYS A 88 -2.85 -4.12 8.81
N GLN A 89 -3.55 -3.03 9.14
CA GLN A 89 -4.15 -2.83 10.47
C GLN A 89 -5.28 -3.84 10.76
N ALA A 90 -6.08 -4.19 9.75
CA ALA A 90 -7.23 -5.07 9.92
C ALA A 90 -6.92 -6.57 9.74
N LEU A 91 -5.84 -6.90 9.01
CA LEU A 91 -5.49 -8.28 8.71
C LEU A 91 -4.99 -9.01 9.96
N GLN A 92 -5.75 -10.02 10.40
CA GLN A 92 -5.38 -10.90 11.50
C GLN A 92 -4.78 -12.21 10.98
N PRO A 93 -3.86 -12.86 11.73
CA PRO A 93 -3.27 -14.14 11.33
C PRO A 93 -4.31 -15.22 10.99
N ALA A 94 -5.41 -15.28 11.74
CA ALA A 94 -6.50 -16.23 11.54
C ALA A 94 -7.19 -16.10 10.16
N HIS A 95 -7.16 -14.91 9.54
CA HIS A 95 -7.73 -14.74 8.21
C HIS A 95 -6.98 -15.58 7.17
N SER A 96 -5.65 -15.72 7.32
CA SER A 96 -4.83 -16.51 6.40
C SER A 96 -5.14 -18.01 6.47
N ASP A 97 -5.61 -18.49 7.63
CA ASP A 97 -5.97 -19.90 7.82
C ASP A 97 -7.27 -20.27 7.08
N ARG A 98 -8.08 -19.27 6.69
CA ARG A 98 -9.29 -19.44 5.85
C ARG A 98 -8.98 -19.53 4.34
N GLY A 99 -7.71 -19.38 3.94
CA GLY A 99 -7.25 -19.50 2.56
C GLY A 99 -6.90 -18.17 1.89
N ILE A 100 -6.06 -18.24 0.85
CA ILE A 100 -5.49 -17.06 0.18
C ILE A 100 -6.53 -16.18 -0.53
N ALA A 101 -7.67 -16.74 -0.95
CA ALA A 101 -8.72 -16.00 -1.63
C ALA A 101 -9.38 -14.97 -0.69
N VAL A 102 -9.58 -15.33 0.58
CA VAL A 102 -10.18 -14.48 1.64
C VAL A 102 -9.31 -13.27 1.93
N ILE A 103 -7.99 -13.45 1.92
CA ILE A 103 -7.03 -12.39 2.22
C ILE A 103 -6.50 -11.71 0.96
N MET A 104 -7.06 -11.97 -0.22
CA MET A 104 -6.51 -11.45 -1.47
C MET A 104 -6.90 -10.00 -1.71
N PRO A 105 -5.96 -9.05 -1.57
CA PRO A 105 -6.30 -7.65 -1.73
C PRO A 105 -6.57 -7.30 -3.21
N PRO A 106 -7.16 -6.12 -3.45
CA PRO A 106 -7.21 -5.46 -4.76
C PRO A 106 -5.81 -5.30 -5.40
N LEU A 107 -5.80 -5.10 -6.72
CA LEU A 107 -4.57 -5.05 -7.51
C LEU A 107 -3.63 -3.88 -7.11
N ASP A 108 -4.18 -2.71 -6.81
CA ASP A 108 -3.42 -1.53 -6.38
C ASP A 108 -2.72 -1.76 -5.04
N VAL A 109 -3.39 -2.41 -4.10
CA VAL A 109 -2.83 -2.80 -2.80
C VAL A 109 -1.79 -3.91 -2.96
N MET A 110 -2.04 -4.88 -3.85
CA MET A 110 -1.06 -5.91 -4.20
C MET A 110 0.21 -5.32 -4.82
N MET A 111 0.07 -4.28 -5.65
CA MET A 111 1.21 -3.56 -6.23
C MET A 111 2.05 -2.89 -5.14
N VAL A 112 1.42 -2.17 -4.21
CA VAL A 112 2.10 -1.54 -3.07
C VAL A 112 2.78 -2.60 -2.19
N TRP A 113 2.10 -3.69 -1.88
CA TRP A 113 2.65 -4.78 -1.07
C TRP A 113 3.84 -5.46 -1.76
N HIS A 114 3.75 -5.70 -3.07
CA HIS A 114 4.86 -6.24 -3.84
C HIS A 114 6.10 -5.35 -3.75
N THR A 115 5.92 -4.04 -3.97
CA THR A 115 6.98 -3.04 -3.88
C THR A 115 7.58 -2.96 -2.47
N TYR A 116 6.75 -3.04 -1.42
CA TYR A 116 7.21 -3.11 -0.03
C TYR A 116 8.16 -4.30 0.20
N LEU A 117 7.82 -5.48 -0.33
CA LEU A 117 8.63 -6.69 -0.20
C LEU A 117 9.94 -6.65 -0.98
N LEU A 118 10.10 -5.71 -1.94
CA LEU A 118 11.37 -5.51 -2.66
C LEU A 118 12.44 -4.81 -1.80
N ASN A 119 12.09 -4.29 -0.62
CA ASN A 119 13.05 -3.84 0.38
C ASN A 119 13.12 -4.82 1.58
N PRO A 120 13.93 -5.89 1.46
CA PRO A 120 13.90 -6.99 2.42
C PRO A 120 14.31 -6.59 3.85
N GLY A 121 15.22 -5.63 4.00
CA GLY A 121 15.71 -5.17 5.30
C GLY A 121 14.59 -4.55 6.12
N TRP A 122 13.94 -3.52 5.56
CA TRP A 122 12.85 -2.81 6.23
C TRP A 122 11.65 -3.72 6.48
N ALA A 123 11.26 -4.54 5.49
CA ALA A 123 10.12 -5.43 5.64
C ALA A 123 10.31 -6.46 6.76
N THR A 124 11.54 -6.91 7.02
CA THR A 124 11.83 -7.84 8.13
C THR A 124 11.82 -7.14 9.48
N GLU A 125 12.48 -5.97 9.57
CA GLU A 125 12.54 -5.18 10.79
C GLU A 125 11.15 -4.74 11.24
N ASP A 126 10.34 -4.22 10.32
CA ASP A 126 8.98 -3.78 10.61
C ASP A 126 8.07 -4.95 11.00
N ALA A 127 8.22 -6.12 10.39
CA ALA A 127 7.44 -7.31 10.77
C ALA A 127 7.68 -7.74 12.23
N LEU A 128 8.85 -7.42 12.80
CA LEU A 128 9.18 -7.67 14.20
C LEU A 128 8.71 -6.53 15.12
N ARG A 129 8.88 -5.28 14.68
CA ARG A 129 8.62 -4.08 15.49
C ARG A 129 7.14 -3.67 15.51
N VAL A 130 6.42 -3.87 14.41
CA VAL A 130 5.06 -3.37 14.21
C VAL A 130 4.06 -4.52 14.35
N SER A 131 3.35 -4.53 15.48
CA SER A 131 2.37 -5.58 15.79
C SER A 131 1.27 -5.74 14.74
N ALA A 132 0.86 -4.64 14.09
CA ALA A 132 -0.12 -4.66 13.00
C ALA A 132 0.34 -5.52 11.81
N LEU A 133 1.65 -5.69 11.58
CA LEU A 133 2.15 -6.48 10.46
C LEU A 133 2.17 -7.99 10.69
N LYS A 134 1.78 -8.47 11.87
CA LYS A 134 1.73 -9.92 12.15
C LYS A 134 0.80 -10.67 11.19
N GLY A 135 -0.35 -10.10 10.86
CA GLY A 135 -1.26 -10.67 9.86
C GLY A 135 -0.65 -10.67 8.47
N LEU A 136 -0.02 -9.55 8.07
CA LEU A 136 0.67 -9.42 6.79
C LEU A 136 1.77 -10.47 6.61
N TRP A 137 2.53 -10.74 7.67
CA TRP A 137 3.56 -11.78 7.66
C TRP A 137 3.00 -13.18 7.42
N LYS A 138 1.90 -13.52 8.13
CA LYS A 138 1.21 -14.81 7.94
C LYS A 138 0.62 -14.91 6.53
N ALA A 139 0.04 -13.82 6.00
CA ALA A 139 -0.42 -13.74 4.63
C ALA A 139 0.72 -13.99 3.64
N GLY A 140 1.87 -13.32 3.80
CA GLY A 140 3.04 -13.55 2.95
C GLY A 140 3.46 -15.02 2.88
N LYS A 141 3.43 -15.75 4.00
CA LYS A 141 3.68 -17.20 4.03
C LYS A 141 2.60 -18.00 3.28
N ALA A 142 1.33 -17.66 3.45
CA ALA A 142 0.23 -18.32 2.75
C ALA A 142 0.30 -18.10 1.22
N PHE A 143 0.58 -16.87 0.78
CA PHE A 143 0.79 -16.52 -0.63
C PHE A 143 1.99 -17.25 -1.23
N ALA A 144 3.12 -17.31 -0.49
CA ALA A 144 4.30 -18.04 -0.93
C ALA A 144 4.02 -19.54 -1.09
N ALA A 145 3.26 -20.14 -0.15
CA ALA A 145 2.84 -21.52 -0.24
C ALA A 145 1.93 -21.79 -1.45
N ALA A 146 1.10 -20.82 -1.85
CA ALA A 146 0.18 -20.93 -2.97
C ALA A 146 0.82 -20.66 -4.36
N LEU A 147 2.11 -20.31 -4.42
CA LEU A 147 2.80 -20.11 -5.69
C LEU A 147 2.83 -21.41 -6.50
N GLY A 148 2.38 -21.35 -7.75
CA GLY A 148 2.25 -22.52 -8.61
C GLY A 148 0.98 -23.35 -8.38
N MET A 149 0.15 -23.01 -7.38
CA MET A 149 -1.11 -23.69 -7.06
C MET A 149 -2.34 -22.78 -7.32
N GLY A 150 -2.39 -22.13 -8.47
CA GLY A 150 -3.57 -21.35 -8.89
C GLY A 150 -3.61 -19.87 -8.47
N LEU A 151 -2.60 -19.35 -7.76
CA LEU A 151 -2.50 -17.91 -7.46
C LEU A 151 -2.61 -17.03 -8.72
N GLY A 152 -2.04 -17.49 -9.84
CA GLY A 152 -2.13 -16.77 -11.11
C GLY A 152 -3.54 -16.66 -11.68
N GLN A 153 -4.40 -17.66 -11.43
CA GLN A 153 -5.80 -17.65 -11.88
C GLN A 153 -6.62 -16.67 -11.04
N LEU A 154 -6.38 -16.60 -9.73
CA LEU A 154 -7.04 -15.61 -8.85
C LEU A 154 -6.64 -14.17 -9.19
N LEU A 155 -5.43 -13.96 -9.73
CA LEU A 155 -5.00 -12.68 -10.27
C LEU A 155 -5.59 -12.37 -11.64
N ASP A 156 -6.14 -13.36 -12.36
CA ASP A 156 -6.77 -13.21 -13.68
C ASP A 156 -8.30 -13.03 -13.60
N ILE A 157 -8.92 -13.33 -12.46
CA ILE A 157 -10.36 -13.07 -12.26
C ILE A 157 -10.54 -11.58 -11.92
N ILE A 158 -11.46 -10.90 -12.61
CA ILE A 158 -11.96 -9.59 -12.17
C ILE A 158 -13.11 -9.90 -11.22
N PRO A 159 -12.95 -9.62 -9.91
CA PRO A 159 -13.99 -9.96 -8.98
C PRO A 159 -15.21 -9.05 -9.17
N THR A 160 -16.41 -9.61 -9.04
CA THR A 160 -17.68 -8.88 -9.00
C THR A 160 -18.05 -8.57 -7.56
N ASN A 161 -19.06 -7.71 -7.35
CA ASN A 161 -19.48 -7.31 -6.01
C ASN A 161 -20.03 -8.49 -5.19
N GLU A 162 -20.47 -9.56 -5.84
CA GLU A 162 -21.00 -10.78 -5.22
C GLU A 162 -19.88 -11.74 -4.76
N ASP A 163 -18.64 -11.52 -5.17
CA ASP A 163 -17.53 -12.37 -4.76
C ASP A 163 -17.23 -12.24 -3.26
N ASN A 164 -17.10 -13.37 -2.57
CA ASN A 164 -16.78 -13.41 -1.14
C ASN A 164 -15.53 -12.58 -0.79
N ARG A 165 -14.50 -12.57 -1.65
CA ARG A 165 -13.28 -11.78 -1.43
C ARG A 165 -13.53 -10.27 -1.44
N VAL A 166 -14.55 -9.79 -2.16
CA VAL A 166 -14.93 -8.38 -2.18
C VAL A 166 -15.64 -8.04 -0.86
N GLN A 167 -16.55 -8.89 -0.43
CA GLN A 167 -17.25 -8.74 0.86
C GLN A 167 -16.28 -8.81 2.05
N ASP A 168 -15.36 -9.78 2.04
CA ASP A 168 -14.32 -9.93 3.06
C ASP A 168 -13.42 -8.70 3.13
N TRP A 169 -13.00 -8.15 1.98
CA TRP A 169 -12.21 -6.93 1.92
C TRP A 169 -12.95 -5.73 2.51
N VAL A 170 -14.22 -5.52 2.12
CA VAL A 170 -15.03 -4.40 2.61
C VAL A 170 -15.25 -4.53 4.11
N SER A 171 -15.59 -5.72 4.59
CA SER A 171 -15.74 -6.00 6.02
C SER A 171 -14.45 -5.79 6.81
N MET A 172 -13.29 -6.09 6.22
CA MET A 172 -12.00 -5.97 6.88
C MET A 172 -11.49 -4.53 6.90
N THR A 173 -11.56 -3.82 5.77
CA THR A 173 -10.87 -2.53 5.58
C THR A 173 -11.79 -1.32 5.66
N ALA A 174 -13.11 -1.53 5.68
CA ALA A 174 -14.12 -0.49 5.55
C ALA A 174 -13.96 0.39 4.30
N THR A 175 -13.35 -0.15 3.24
CA THR A 175 -13.19 0.52 1.94
C THR A 175 -13.75 -0.35 0.82
N PRO A 176 -14.34 0.24 -0.24
CA PRO A 176 -14.68 -0.50 -1.46
C PRO A 176 -13.51 -1.31 -2.00
N PHE A 177 -13.80 -2.40 -2.73
CA PHE A 177 -12.77 -3.22 -3.36
C PHE A 177 -12.20 -2.58 -4.64
N ASP A 178 -13.03 -1.89 -5.43
CA ASP A 178 -12.54 -1.11 -6.56
C ASP A 178 -11.80 0.15 -6.05
N PRO A 179 -10.56 0.42 -6.52
CA PRO A 179 -9.79 1.56 -6.05
C PRO A 179 -10.43 2.91 -6.37
N PHE A 180 -11.15 3.04 -7.49
CA PHE A 180 -11.75 4.31 -7.89
C PHE A 180 -12.99 4.61 -7.05
N GLU A 181 -13.83 3.60 -6.80
CA GLU A 181 -14.93 3.73 -5.83
C GLU A 181 -14.40 4.02 -4.41
N SER A 182 -13.26 3.43 -4.04
CA SER A 182 -12.63 3.73 -2.76
C SER A 182 -12.14 5.18 -2.67
N MET A 183 -11.57 5.73 -3.75
CA MET A 183 -11.10 7.10 -3.79
C MET A 183 -12.22 8.14 -3.64
N THR A 184 -13.44 7.82 -4.11
CA THR A 184 -14.60 8.73 -3.94
C THR A 184 -15.09 8.80 -2.49
N LYS A 185 -14.77 7.79 -1.67
CA LYS A 185 -15.18 7.68 -0.25
C LYS A 185 -14.07 8.02 0.73
N LEU A 186 -12.80 7.92 0.32
CA LEU A 186 -11.63 8.25 1.13
C LEU A 186 -11.28 9.74 0.97
N LEU A 187 -11.95 10.60 1.74
CA LEU A 187 -11.75 12.05 1.64
C LEU A 187 -10.72 12.60 2.64
N GLU A 188 -10.62 11.98 3.81
CA GLU A 188 -9.77 12.44 4.91
C GLU A 188 -8.85 11.33 5.45
N LYS A 189 -7.69 11.77 5.94
CA LYS A 189 -6.71 10.97 6.68
C LYS A 189 -6.65 11.44 8.13
N THR A 190 -6.63 10.48 9.03
CA THR A 190 -6.32 10.71 10.44
C THR A 190 -4.81 10.65 10.67
N VAL A 191 -4.26 11.70 11.29
CA VAL A 191 -2.85 11.79 11.71
C VAL A 191 -2.72 12.07 13.20
N ILE A 192 -1.78 11.43 13.87
CA ILE A 192 -1.50 11.65 15.29
C ILE A 192 -0.42 12.73 15.40
N CYS A 193 -0.67 13.75 16.22
CA CYS A 193 0.27 14.86 16.40
C CYS A 193 1.58 14.37 17.05
N PRO A 194 2.74 14.63 16.42
CA PRO A 194 4.01 14.21 17.00
C PRO A 194 4.37 14.92 18.32
N LYS A 195 3.75 16.05 18.64
CA LYS A 195 4.05 16.78 19.88
C LYS A 195 3.20 16.34 21.06
N CYS A 196 1.89 16.22 20.87
CA CYS A 196 0.93 16.00 21.97
C CYS A 196 0.06 14.74 21.81
N ASP A 197 0.30 13.92 20.78
CA ASP A 197 -0.44 12.68 20.50
C ASP A 197 -1.96 12.86 20.25
N SER A 198 -2.41 14.10 20.06
CA SER A 198 -3.78 14.39 19.65
C SER A 198 -4.07 13.88 18.24
N VAL A 199 -5.30 13.41 18.04
CA VAL A 199 -5.80 12.95 16.74
C VAL A 199 -6.24 14.16 15.92
N ASN A 200 -5.75 14.26 14.68
CA ASN A 200 -6.07 15.34 13.76
C ASN A 200 -6.60 14.76 12.45
N SER A 201 -7.68 15.34 11.91
CA SER A 201 -8.14 15.03 10.56
C SER A 201 -7.55 16.02 9.54
N THR A 202 -7.22 15.52 8.35
CA THR A 202 -6.73 16.30 7.21
C THR A 202 -7.29 15.74 5.90
N PRO A 203 -7.68 16.57 4.93
CA PRO A 203 -8.08 16.08 3.61
C PRO A 203 -6.88 15.43 2.91
N PHE A 204 -7.15 14.43 2.05
CA PHE A 204 -6.11 13.85 1.21
C PHE A 204 -5.59 14.86 0.17
N LEU A 205 -6.49 15.69 -0.37
CA LEU A 205 -6.18 16.74 -1.36
C LEU A 205 -6.98 17.99 -1.01
N CYS A 206 -6.37 19.17 -1.14
CA CYS A 206 -7.05 20.45 -0.94
C CYS A 206 -6.52 21.53 -1.90
N ALA A 207 -7.27 22.64 -2.01
CA ALA A 207 -7.02 23.72 -2.96
C ALA A 207 -5.64 24.38 -2.81
N ASP A 208 -5.18 24.55 -1.57
CA ASP A 208 -3.92 25.24 -1.27
C ASP A 208 -2.67 24.36 -1.46
N GLY A 209 -2.86 23.09 -1.84
CA GLY A 209 -1.77 22.15 -2.08
C GLY A 209 -1.18 21.52 -0.82
N THR A 210 -1.85 21.62 0.34
CA THR A 210 -1.34 21.15 1.65
C THR A 210 -2.00 19.88 2.17
N GLY A 211 -2.78 19.19 1.34
CA GLY A 211 -3.44 17.92 1.67
C GLY A 211 -2.43 16.79 1.84
N PHE A 212 -2.85 15.70 2.47
CA PHE A 212 -1.96 14.60 2.86
C PHE A 212 -1.20 13.96 1.69
N LEU A 213 -1.79 13.85 0.50
CA LEU A 213 -1.15 13.30 -0.69
C LEU A 213 -0.43 14.37 -1.53
N GLN A 214 -0.34 15.61 -1.06
CA GLN A 214 0.29 16.71 -1.78
C GLN A 214 1.68 16.99 -1.20
N LEU A 215 2.59 17.46 -2.06
CA LEU A 215 4.01 17.64 -1.74
C LEU A 215 4.24 18.56 -0.52
N LYS A 216 3.38 19.57 -0.34
CA LYS A 216 3.48 20.57 0.73
C LYS A 216 2.59 20.22 1.92
N PHE A 217 2.33 18.92 2.15
CA PHE A 217 1.47 18.48 3.25
C PHE A 217 1.85 19.17 4.56
N THR A 218 0.87 19.88 5.13
CA THR A 218 1.03 20.55 6.40
C THR A 218 -0.32 20.59 7.11
N ARG A 219 -0.33 20.28 8.41
CA ARG A 219 -1.53 20.38 9.24
C ARG A 219 -1.17 20.95 10.60
N VAL A 220 -1.71 22.11 10.93
CA VAL A 220 -1.56 22.67 12.27
C VAL A 220 -2.43 21.87 13.23
N CYS A 221 -1.80 21.30 14.26
CA CYS A 221 -2.49 20.65 15.36
C CYS A 221 -3.43 21.64 16.04
N ASN A 222 -4.61 21.18 16.44
CA ASN A 222 -5.59 22.00 17.16
C ASN A 222 -6.11 21.28 18.41
N ASN A 223 -5.18 20.83 19.28
CA ASN A 223 -5.54 20.16 20.53
C ASN A 223 -5.89 21.21 21.60
N PRO A 224 -7.16 21.33 22.02
CA PRO A 224 -7.56 22.32 23.02
C PRO A 224 -6.98 22.04 24.42
N THR A 225 -6.61 20.80 24.72
CA THR A 225 -6.15 20.40 26.06
C THR A 225 -4.73 20.89 26.37
N ASP A 226 -3.85 20.84 25.37
CA ASP A 226 -2.41 21.18 25.52
C ASP A 226 -2.02 22.49 24.82
N ASP A 227 -3.01 23.23 24.31
CA ASP A 227 -2.82 24.44 23.48
C ASP A 227 -1.76 24.23 22.37
N CYS A 228 -1.85 23.08 21.70
CA CYS A 228 -0.80 22.60 20.82
C CYS A 228 -1.04 23.05 19.38
N PHE A 229 -0.18 23.96 18.89
CA PHE A 229 -0.14 24.44 17.49
C PHE A 229 1.01 23.83 16.67
N PHE A 230 1.42 22.61 17.01
CA PHE A 230 2.51 21.97 16.28
C PHE A 230 2.15 21.78 14.80
N ASN A 231 3.07 22.15 13.91
CA ASN A 231 2.88 21.96 12.49
C ASN A 231 3.25 20.53 12.08
N ILE A 232 2.25 19.72 11.79
CA ILE A 232 2.39 18.32 11.39
C ILE A 232 2.74 18.27 9.91
N THR A 233 3.87 17.63 9.58
CA THR A 233 4.32 17.34 8.21
C THR A 233 4.65 15.86 8.08
N HIS A 234 4.86 15.37 6.85
CA HIS A 234 5.30 13.98 6.63
C HIS A 234 6.57 13.66 7.42
N ASP A 235 7.59 14.51 7.33
CA ASP A 235 8.84 14.33 8.08
C ASP A 235 8.62 14.25 9.60
N ALA A 236 7.70 15.05 10.14
CA ALA A 236 7.40 15.04 11.56
C ALA A 236 6.73 13.73 12.00
N LEU A 237 5.79 13.21 11.19
CA LEU A 237 5.11 11.95 11.43
C LEU A 237 6.09 10.77 11.36
N ILE A 238 6.94 10.75 10.34
CA ILE A 238 7.95 9.70 10.12
C ILE A 238 8.91 9.63 11.32
N ARG A 239 9.41 10.77 11.79
CA ARG A 239 10.37 10.83 12.92
C ARG A 239 9.84 10.24 14.22
N LYS A 240 8.54 10.40 14.52
CA LYS A 240 7.97 9.93 15.80
C LYS A 240 7.41 8.52 15.72
N HIS A 241 6.60 8.25 14.71
CA HIS A 241 5.75 7.07 14.68
C HIS A 241 6.31 5.94 13.80
N GLY A 242 7.35 6.21 13.01
CA GLY A 242 7.92 5.25 12.06
C GLY A 242 6.87 4.72 11.07
N PHE A 243 7.03 3.45 10.64
CA PHE A 243 6.24 2.74 9.62
C PHE A 243 4.71 2.99 9.61
N GLY A 244 4.09 3.33 10.76
CA GLY A 244 2.66 3.66 10.86
C GLY A 244 2.22 4.89 10.07
N TYR A 245 3.16 5.72 9.59
CA TYR A 245 2.89 6.88 8.75
C TYR A 245 3.83 6.94 7.55
N ILE A 246 3.97 5.80 6.85
CA ILE A 246 4.57 5.71 5.51
C ILE A 246 6.09 5.45 5.50
N SER A 247 6.47 4.20 5.25
CA SER A 247 7.74 3.86 4.60
C SER A 247 7.59 3.68 3.07
N LEU A 248 6.39 3.89 2.51
CA LEU A 248 6.06 3.57 1.12
C LEU A 248 6.05 4.78 0.15
N PHE A 249 5.85 6.01 0.64
CA PHE A 249 5.94 7.21 -0.21
C PHE A 249 7.37 7.40 -0.73
N TYR A 250 8.40 7.01 0.03
CA TYR A 250 9.78 7.03 -0.44
C TYR A 250 10.12 5.97 -1.51
N ILE A 251 9.20 5.05 -1.81
CA ILE A 251 9.37 4.13 -2.96
C ILE A 251 8.67 4.68 -4.22
N SER A 252 7.93 5.79 -4.10
CA SER A 252 7.12 6.37 -5.18
C SER A 252 7.64 7.73 -5.68
N LEU A 253 8.77 8.20 -5.13
CA LEU A 253 9.55 9.36 -5.58
C LEU A 253 10.93 8.88 -6.02
#